data_AF-A0A7J4HYV1-F1
#
_entry.id   AF-A0A7J4HYV1-F1
#
_cell.length_a   1.000
_cell.length_b   1.000
_cell.length_c   1.000
_cell.angle_alpha   90.00
_cell.angle_beta   90.00
_cell.angle_gamma   90.00
#
_symmetry.space_group_name_H-M   'P 1'
#
loop_
_entity.id
_entity.type
_entity.pdbx_description
1 polymer ?
#
loop_
_entity_poly.entity_id
_entity_poly.type
_entity_poly.pdbx_seq_one_letter_code
_entity_poly.pdbx_strand_id
1 'polypeptide(L)'
;MVAHSKQLKAVSAGSSTGGSQHAQVEQLHVPLQLIDNNEDLLHTFHRLDDAMEVLFVLDGIKPAARQMVHEQDFHKIAEFCEQHQLKYAVSSFKILKDRKLMVKPWVEEPGYYFVYLSLSQDDANKAKFYEELRNDEKLGEFLGYPSCCVRFYKEHYATAARRRDDYSLLSIANTELKEDPEQKGKTTFPSFLTNNMLRHFGLSLISHFPCSYHCVPTVFLAKRCFESVSRRNPLLATYLREVLRGPVLSHEETGIHALKGYRIEPDILGSNHISYNQVWLTAPNELHDKLAISNKIEMVGKHHVRIFNNHHLVEELKGDDVGMIIFE
;
A
#
# COMPACT_ATOMS: atom_id res chain seq x y z
N MET A 1 24.13 -34.02 28.06
CA MET A 1 24.25 -32.82 27.19
C MET A 1 22.96 -32.70 26.40
N VAL A 2 22.05 -31.86 26.89
CA VAL A 2 20.71 -31.66 26.31
C VAL A 2 20.79 -30.49 25.33
N ALA A 3 20.58 -30.78 24.04
CA ALA A 3 20.50 -29.76 23.00
C ALA A 3 19.10 -29.14 23.00
N HIS A 4 19.00 -27.89 23.46
CA HIS A 4 17.77 -27.11 23.36
C HIS A 4 17.53 -26.68 21.90
N SER A 5 16.56 -27.34 21.28
CA SER A 5 15.86 -26.87 20.08
C SER A 5 15.13 -25.56 20.41
N LYS A 6 15.61 -24.44 19.87
CA LYS A 6 14.85 -23.18 19.81
C LYS A 6 14.11 -23.16 18.48
N GLN A 7 12.79 -23.37 18.53
CA GLN A 7 11.88 -23.01 17.44
C GLN A 7 12.01 -21.51 17.17
N LEU A 8 12.41 -21.17 15.94
CA LEU A 8 12.64 -19.80 15.49
C LEU A 8 11.38 -19.29 14.80
N LYS A 9 10.73 -18.26 15.36
CA LYS A 9 9.65 -17.51 14.71
C LYS A 9 10.23 -16.77 13.50
N ALA A 10 9.66 -17.01 12.33
CA ALA A 10 9.94 -16.25 11.12
C ALA A 10 9.37 -14.83 11.26
N VAL A 11 10.09 -13.88 10.68
CA VAL A 11 9.81 -12.46 10.68
C VAL A 11 9.61 -12.08 9.21
N SER A 12 8.44 -11.54 8.86
CA SER A 12 8.02 -11.27 7.48
C SER A 12 7.94 -9.76 7.25
N ALA A 13 8.54 -9.27 6.16
CA ALA A 13 8.20 -7.96 5.62
C ALA A 13 6.76 -7.99 5.08
N GLY A 14 5.92 -7.06 5.55
CA GLY A 14 4.48 -7.02 5.33
C GLY A 14 4.03 -6.95 3.86
N SER A 15 3.69 -8.10 3.28
CA SER A 15 2.62 -8.19 2.29
C SER A 15 1.30 -8.40 3.05
N SER A 16 0.41 -7.41 2.98
CA SER A 16 -0.90 -7.45 3.61
C SER A 16 -1.80 -8.43 2.86
N THR A 17 -1.79 -9.71 3.27
CA THR A 17 -2.91 -10.62 3.07
C THR A 17 -3.26 -11.24 4.42
N GLY A 18 -4.18 -10.58 5.13
CA GLY A 18 -4.89 -11.21 6.24
C GLY A 18 -5.91 -12.17 5.65
N GLY A 19 -5.75 -13.47 5.91
CA GLY A 19 -6.84 -14.42 5.75
C GLY A 19 -7.90 -14.11 6.79
N SER A 20 -8.96 -13.40 6.41
CA SER A 20 -10.25 -13.53 7.06
C SER A 20 -10.99 -14.68 6.38
N GLN A 21 -11.64 -15.51 7.19
CA GLN A 21 -12.77 -16.31 6.73
C GLN A 21 -13.71 -15.37 5.99
N HIS A 22 -14.17 -15.77 4.80
CA HIS A 22 -15.01 -15.01 3.87
C HIS A 22 -16.02 -14.05 4.55
N ALA A 23 -15.57 -12.84 4.85
CA ALA A 23 -16.38 -11.64 4.72
C ALA A 23 -15.98 -11.09 3.36
N GLN A 24 -16.94 -10.99 2.43
CA GLN A 24 -16.73 -10.31 1.17
C GLN A 24 -16.27 -8.88 1.48
N VAL A 25 -14.97 -8.64 1.49
CA VAL A 25 -14.43 -7.30 1.27
C VAL A 25 -15.04 -6.91 -0.06
N GLU A 26 -15.80 -5.82 -0.09
CA GLU A 26 -16.37 -5.26 -1.31
C GLU A 26 -15.20 -5.03 -2.26
N GLN A 27 -14.92 -6.03 -3.11
CA GLN A 27 -13.78 -5.98 -4.01
C GLN A 27 -14.03 -4.77 -4.88
N LEU A 28 -13.08 -3.84 -4.88
CA LEU A 28 -13.04 -2.77 -5.85
C LEU A 28 -13.23 -3.39 -7.23
N HIS A 29 -14.40 -3.19 -7.80
CA HIS A 29 -14.58 -3.37 -9.21
C HIS A 29 -13.92 -2.15 -9.84
N VAL A 30 -12.60 -2.24 -10.08
CA VAL A 30 -11.98 -1.39 -11.10
C VAL A 30 -12.81 -1.65 -12.36
N PRO A 31 -13.50 -0.64 -12.92
CA PRO A 31 -14.36 -0.89 -14.06
C PRO A 31 -13.59 -1.62 -15.16
N LEU A 32 -14.10 -2.77 -15.62
CA LEU A 32 -13.41 -3.62 -16.62
C LEU A 32 -13.00 -2.83 -17.86
N GLN A 33 -13.76 -1.79 -18.22
CA GLN A 33 -13.47 -0.86 -19.31
C GLN A 33 -12.18 -0.04 -19.13
N LEU A 34 -11.59 0.01 -17.94
CA LEU A 34 -10.29 0.65 -17.68
C LEU A 34 -9.10 -0.27 -17.98
N ILE A 35 -9.34 -1.53 -18.37
CA ILE A 35 -8.33 -2.60 -18.46
C ILE A 35 -7.86 -2.87 -19.90
N ASP A 36 -8.60 -2.41 -20.91
CA ASP A 36 -8.44 -2.78 -22.33
C ASP A 36 -7.08 -2.45 -22.99
N ASN A 37 -6.22 -1.62 -22.38
CA ASN A 37 -4.88 -1.31 -22.92
C ASN A 37 -3.72 -2.10 -22.27
N ASN A 38 -4.00 -2.93 -21.25
CA ASN A 38 -3.00 -3.69 -20.48
C ASN A 38 -3.51 -5.11 -20.18
N GLU A 39 -4.24 -5.74 -21.11
CA GLU A 39 -4.90 -7.02 -20.89
C GLU A 39 -3.92 -8.08 -20.35
N ASP A 40 -2.71 -8.17 -20.91
CA ASP A 40 -1.66 -9.10 -20.46
C ASP A 40 -1.27 -8.94 -18.97
N LEU A 41 -1.08 -7.71 -18.51
CA LEU A 41 -0.65 -7.39 -17.15
C LEU A 41 -1.71 -7.77 -16.12
N LEU A 42 -2.98 -7.44 -16.35
CA LEU A 42 -4.06 -7.74 -15.39
C LEU A 42 -4.56 -9.20 -15.50
N HIS A 43 -4.33 -9.88 -16.63
CA HIS A 43 -4.51 -11.32 -16.73
C HIS A 43 -3.42 -12.10 -15.95
N THR A 44 -2.20 -11.56 -15.91
CA THR A 44 -1.06 -12.19 -15.23
C THR A 44 -1.02 -11.86 -13.74
N PHE A 45 -1.24 -10.59 -13.39
CA PHE A 45 -1.19 -10.08 -12.03
C PHE A 45 -2.60 -9.72 -11.55
N HIS A 46 -3.10 -10.49 -10.58
CA HIS A 46 -4.50 -10.41 -10.12
C HIS A 46 -4.89 -9.09 -9.46
N ARG A 47 -3.92 -8.26 -9.09
CA ARG A 47 -4.16 -6.96 -8.46
C ARG A 47 -3.53 -5.85 -9.28
N LEU A 48 -4.22 -4.71 -9.33
CA LEU A 48 -3.80 -3.57 -10.13
C LEU A 48 -2.48 -2.95 -9.64
N ASP A 49 -2.25 -2.88 -8.33
CA ASP A 49 -0.98 -2.43 -7.75
C ASP A 49 0.19 -3.36 -8.12
N ASP A 50 -0.03 -4.67 -8.09
CA ASP A 50 0.96 -5.66 -8.51
C ASP A 50 1.29 -5.53 -10.01
N ALA A 51 0.27 -5.39 -10.86
CA ALA A 51 0.42 -5.17 -12.30
C ALA A 51 1.20 -3.87 -12.59
N MET A 52 0.86 -2.77 -11.91
CA MET A 52 1.53 -1.49 -12.07
C MET A 52 3.00 -1.54 -11.64
N GLU A 53 3.32 -2.25 -10.57
CA GLU A 53 4.70 -2.43 -10.11
C GLU A 53 5.59 -3.06 -11.20
N VAL A 54 5.06 -4.06 -11.93
CA VAL A 54 5.76 -4.71 -13.05
C VAL A 54 5.84 -3.79 -14.27
N LEU A 55 4.79 -3.04 -14.55
CA LEU A 55 4.80 -1.99 -15.56
C LEU A 55 5.93 -0.97 -15.30
N PHE A 56 6.16 -0.57 -14.05
CA PHE A 56 7.22 0.38 -13.71
C PHE A 56 8.62 -0.18 -13.92
N VAL A 57 8.80 -1.51 -13.85
CA VAL A 57 10.04 -2.18 -14.25
C VAL A 57 10.20 -2.16 -15.77
N LEU A 58 9.14 -2.51 -16.51
CA LEU A 58 9.15 -2.48 -17.99
C LEU A 58 9.47 -1.08 -18.54
N ASP A 59 9.00 -0.04 -17.88
CA ASP A 59 9.28 1.36 -18.25
C ASP A 59 10.65 1.87 -17.74
N GLY A 60 11.45 1.02 -17.08
CA GLY A 60 12.75 1.40 -16.54
C GLY A 60 12.69 2.44 -15.42
N ILE A 61 11.53 2.61 -14.78
CA ILE A 61 11.36 3.49 -13.63
C ILE A 61 11.93 2.82 -12.39
N LYS A 62 11.63 1.52 -12.23
CA LYS A 62 12.11 0.70 -11.12
C LYS A 62 13.11 -0.35 -11.62
N PRO A 63 14.18 -0.61 -10.87
CA PRO A 63 15.17 -1.66 -11.20
C PRO A 63 14.60 -3.08 -11.10
N ALA A 64 13.69 -3.32 -10.16
CA ALA A 64 13.05 -4.61 -9.96
C ALA A 64 11.69 -4.46 -9.27
N ALA A 65 10.85 -5.48 -9.43
CA ALA A 65 9.59 -5.68 -8.74
C ALA A 65 9.64 -6.98 -7.94
N ARG A 66 8.99 -6.99 -6.78
CA ARG A 66 8.86 -8.18 -5.93
C ARG A 66 7.39 -8.57 -5.87
N GLN A 67 7.07 -9.74 -6.40
CA GLN A 67 5.71 -10.27 -6.47
C GLN A 67 5.57 -11.52 -5.62
N MET A 68 4.43 -11.67 -4.95
CA MET A 68 4.09 -12.90 -4.23
C MET A 68 3.19 -13.75 -5.13
N VAL A 69 3.71 -14.87 -5.62
CA VAL A 69 3.08 -15.67 -6.67
C VAL A 69 2.77 -17.06 -6.13
N HIS A 70 1.54 -17.53 -6.31
CA HIS A 70 1.18 -18.90 -5.97
C HIS A 70 1.86 -19.87 -6.94
N GLU A 71 2.33 -21.01 -6.46
CA GLU A 71 3.07 -21.98 -7.29
C GLU A 71 2.31 -22.46 -8.54
N GLN A 72 0.97 -22.45 -8.51
CA GLN A 72 0.13 -22.79 -9.67
C GLN A 72 0.18 -21.73 -10.79
N ASP A 73 0.50 -20.48 -10.47
CA ASP A 73 0.51 -19.36 -11.43
C ASP A 73 1.90 -19.12 -12.05
N PHE A 74 2.90 -19.96 -11.74
CA PHE A 74 4.26 -19.82 -12.27
C PHE A 74 4.35 -19.85 -13.79
N HIS A 75 3.51 -20.66 -14.44
CA HIS A 75 3.47 -20.72 -15.90
C HIS A 75 3.08 -19.37 -16.51
N LYS A 76 2.08 -18.69 -15.94
CA LYS A 76 1.65 -17.34 -16.37
C LYS A 76 2.78 -16.32 -16.23
N ILE A 77 3.50 -16.35 -15.11
CA ILE A 77 4.65 -15.45 -14.90
C ILE A 77 5.77 -15.73 -15.91
N ALA A 78 6.07 -17.01 -16.18
CA ALA A 78 7.10 -17.39 -17.13
C ALA A 78 6.75 -16.95 -18.56
N GLU A 79 5.51 -17.20 -18.99
CA GLU A 79 4.99 -16.76 -20.30
C GLU A 79 5.04 -15.24 -20.45
N PHE A 80 4.57 -14.51 -19.44
CA PHE A 80 4.64 -13.04 -19.41
C PHE A 80 6.10 -12.55 -19.50
N CYS A 81 7.02 -13.16 -18.75
CA CYS A 81 8.42 -12.77 -18.79
C CYS A 81 9.06 -13.01 -20.17
N GLU A 82 8.72 -14.11 -20.83
CA GLU A 82 9.20 -14.40 -22.18
C GLU A 82 8.67 -13.37 -23.20
N GLN A 83 7.37 -13.08 -23.16
CA GLN A 83 6.72 -12.11 -24.05
C GLN A 83 7.31 -10.69 -23.93
N HIS A 84 7.60 -10.25 -22.70
CA HIS A 84 8.09 -8.90 -22.43
C HIS A 84 9.60 -8.81 -22.21
N GLN A 85 10.34 -9.90 -22.47
CA GLN A 85 11.79 -10.00 -22.28
C GLN A 85 12.26 -9.68 -20.85
N LEU A 86 11.37 -9.84 -19.86
CA LEU A 86 11.74 -9.75 -18.45
C LEU A 86 12.53 -10.97 -18.01
N LYS A 87 13.37 -10.75 -17.03
CA LYS A 87 14.08 -11.78 -16.28
C LYS A 87 13.47 -11.91 -14.91
N TYR A 88 13.53 -13.12 -14.37
CA TYR A 88 12.99 -13.38 -13.06
C TYR A 88 13.89 -14.30 -12.23
N ALA A 89 13.76 -14.17 -10.92
CA ALA A 89 14.35 -15.08 -9.95
C ALA A 89 13.27 -15.49 -8.94
N VAL A 90 13.28 -16.75 -8.52
CA VAL A 90 12.34 -17.29 -7.53
C VAL A 90 13.08 -17.54 -6.23
N SER A 91 12.50 -17.09 -5.12
CA SER A 91 12.98 -17.35 -3.76
C SER A 91 13.23 -18.83 -3.49
N SER A 92 14.25 -19.16 -2.69
CA SER A 92 14.55 -20.53 -2.24
C SER A 92 13.70 -21.00 -1.06
N PHE A 93 12.55 -20.37 -0.85
CA PHE A 93 11.58 -20.66 0.21
C PHE A 93 10.17 -20.37 -0.29
N LYS A 94 9.17 -20.93 0.37
CA LYS A 94 7.76 -20.59 0.12
C LYS A 94 7.04 -20.25 1.42
N ILE A 95 5.98 -19.46 1.31
CA ILE A 95 5.09 -19.07 2.41
C ILE A 95 3.83 -19.91 2.31
N LEU A 96 3.55 -20.72 3.33
CA LEU A 96 2.33 -21.52 3.39
C LEU A 96 1.10 -20.62 3.55
N LYS A 97 0.08 -20.87 2.73
CA LYS A 97 -1.15 -20.07 2.61
C LYS A 97 -1.86 -19.86 3.96
N ASP A 98 -1.95 -20.90 4.77
CA ASP A 98 -2.78 -20.87 5.98
C ASP A 98 -2.03 -20.44 7.25
N ARG A 99 -0.69 -20.47 7.23
CA ARG A 99 0.13 -20.33 8.45
C ARG A 99 1.10 -19.14 8.39
N LYS A 100 1.21 -18.47 7.24
CA LYS A 100 2.23 -17.43 6.98
C LYS A 100 3.64 -17.89 7.38
N LEU A 101 3.88 -19.19 7.29
CA LEU A 101 5.12 -19.80 7.71
C LEU A 101 6.03 -19.93 6.51
N MET A 102 7.24 -19.39 6.63
CA MET A 102 8.30 -19.59 5.65
C MET A 102 8.85 -21.01 5.79
N VAL A 103 8.71 -21.80 4.74
CA VAL A 103 9.17 -23.18 4.67
C VAL A 103 10.07 -23.41 3.47
N LYS A 104 10.76 -24.54 3.47
CA LYS A 104 11.60 -24.94 2.36
C LYS A 104 10.75 -25.38 1.15
N PRO A 105 11.25 -25.25 -0.09
CA PRO A 105 10.45 -25.52 -1.30
C PRO A 105 9.96 -26.95 -1.43
N TRP A 106 10.68 -27.92 -0.85
CA TRP A 106 10.33 -29.35 -0.89
C TRP A 106 9.19 -29.76 0.05
N VAL A 107 8.65 -28.82 0.86
CA VAL A 107 7.42 -29.09 1.61
C VAL A 107 6.27 -29.19 0.61
N GLU A 108 5.48 -30.27 0.68
CA GLU A 108 4.41 -30.54 -0.30
C GLU A 108 3.23 -29.56 -0.22
N GLU A 109 2.94 -29.01 0.96
CA GLU A 109 1.81 -28.09 1.15
C GLU A 109 1.92 -26.87 0.22
N PRO A 110 0.87 -26.50 -0.54
CA PRO A 110 0.95 -25.42 -1.50
C PRO A 110 1.21 -24.07 -0.83
N GLY A 111 1.90 -23.19 -1.54
CA GLY A 111 2.27 -21.89 -1.01
C GLY A 111 2.61 -20.85 -2.06
N TYR A 112 3.01 -19.71 -1.55
CA TYR A 112 3.44 -18.56 -2.34
C TYR A 112 4.95 -18.44 -2.31
N TYR A 113 5.53 -18.11 -3.45
CA TYR A 113 6.94 -17.75 -3.56
C TYR A 113 7.05 -16.25 -3.82
N PHE A 114 8.14 -15.65 -3.36
CA PHE A 114 8.56 -14.37 -3.93
C PHE A 114 9.23 -14.61 -5.28
N VAL A 115 8.73 -13.88 -6.28
CA VAL A 115 9.28 -13.77 -7.62
C VAL A 115 9.78 -12.34 -7.81
N TYR A 116 11.05 -12.22 -8.18
CA TYR A 116 11.71 -10.94 -8.42
C TYR A 116 11.83 -10.74 -9.91
N LEU A 117 11.24 -9.68 -10.43
CA LEU A 117 11.15 -9.37 -11.86
C LEU A 117 12.05 -8.17 -12.16
N SER A 118 12.85 -8.26 -13.22
CA SER A 118 13.73 -7.17 -13.67
C SER A 118 14.01 -7.27 -15.17
N LEU A 119 14.47 -6.19 -15.79
CA LEU A 119 15.01 -6.22 -17.15
C LEU A 119 16.36 -6.96 -17.23
N SER A 120 17.03 -7.19 -16.10
CA SER A 120 18.31 -7.88 -16.00
C SER A 120 18.24 -9.11 -15.10
N GLN A 121 18.83 -10.23 -15.54
CA GLN A 121 18.88 -11.45 -14.74
C GLN A 121 19.73 -11.26 -13.47
N ASP A 122 20.80 -10.48 -13.57
CA ASP A 122 21.66 -10.15 -12.43
C ASP A 122 20.88 -9.35 -11.38
N ASP A 123 20.04 -8.42 -11.81
CA ASP A 123 19.23 -7.60 -10.93
C ASP A 123 18.11 -8.40 -10.24
N ALA A 124 17.41 -9.27 -10.97
CA ALA A 124 16.47 -10.21 -10.37
C ALA A 124 17.14 -11.11 -9.32
N ASN A 125 18.35 -11.61 -9.60
CA ASN A 125 19.12 -12.41 -8.66
C ASN A 125 19.60 -11.62 -7.44
N LYS A 126 20.00 -10.36 -7.60
CA LYS A 126 20.39 -9.47 -6.49
C LYS A 126 19.22 -9.19 -5.54
N ALA A 127 18.04 -8.91 -6.07
CA ALA A 127 16.84 -8.73 -5.24
C ALA A 127 16.54 -9.99 -4.42
N LYS A 128 16.55 -11.16 -5.07
CA LYS A 128 16.43 -12.46 -4.38
C LYS A 128 17.49 -12.64 -3.29
N PHE A 129 18.75 -12.36 -3.62
CA PHE A 129 19.88 -12.52 -2.70
C PHE A 129 19.74 -11.67 -1.44
N TYR A 130 19.33 -10.39 -1.57
CA TYR A 130 19.12 -9.53 -0.40
C TYR A 130 17.98 -10.00 0.49
N GLU A 131 16.89 -10.53 -0.08
CA GLU A 131 15.83 -11.17 0.71
C GLU A 131 16.33 -12.40 1.46
N GLU A 132 17.07 -13.28 0.79
CA GLU A 132 17.56 -14.52 1.40
C GLU A 132 18.55 -14.25 2.55
N LEU A 133 19.29 -13.14 2.47
CA LEU A 133 20.12 -12.62 3.56
C LEU A 133 19.35 -11.85 4.64
N ARG A 134 18.05 -11.63 4.47
CA ARG A 134 17.21 -10.76 5.32
C ARG A 134 17.76 -9.35 5.47
N ASN A 135 18.30 -8.83 4.37
CA ASN A 135 18.81 -7.48 4.30
C ASN A 135 17.75 -6.56 3.68
N ASP A 136 16.69 -6.29 4.46
CA ASP A 136 15.55 -5.46 4.05
C ASP A 136 15.98 -4.06 3.56
N GLU A 137 17.06 -3.52 4.14
CA GLU A 137 17.63 -2.24 3.74
C GLU A 137 18.12 -2.27 2.29
N LYS A 138 19.01 -3.22 1.99
CA LYS A 138 19.56 -3.37 0.64
C LYS A 138 18.49 -3.81 -0.34
N LEU A 139 17.55 -4.65 0.08
CA LEU A 139 16.41 -5.02 -0.75
C LEU A 139 15.56 -3.79 -1.09
N GLY A 140 15.20 -2.96 -0.12
CA GLY A 140 14.40 -1.75 -0.34
C GLY A 140 15.10 -0.74 -1.25
N GLU A 141 16.38 -0.45 -1.00
CA GLU A 141 17.20 0.39 -1.89
C GLU A 141 17.21 -0.18 -3.31
N PHE A 142 17.40 -1.50 -3.43
CA PHE A 142 17.46 -2.19 -4.71
C PHE A 142 16.12 -2.25 -5.42
N LEU A 143 14.99 -2.23 -4.72
CA LEU A 143 13.65 -2.10 -5.31
C LEU A 143 13.34 -0.65 -5.75
N GLY A 144 14.30 0.27 -5.57
CA GLY A 144 14.16 1.68 -5.93
C GLY A 144 13.50 2.53 -4.85
N TYR A 145 13.44 2.07 -3.61
CA TYR A 145 12.84 2.84 -2.52
C TYR A 145 13.78 3.98 -2.11
N PRO A 146 13.27 5.19 -1.83
CA PRO A 146 14.11 6.28 -1.37
C PRO A 146 14.85 5.94 -0.08
N SER A 147 16.13 6.30 0.01
CA SER A 147 16.97 6.00 1.18
C SER A 147 16.41 6.55 2.50
N CYS A 148 15.73 7.70 2.46
CA CYS A 148 15.03 8.23 3.64
C CYS A 148 13.86 7.35 4.11
N CYS A 149 13.15 6.71 3.18
CA CYS A 149 12.06 5.78 3.49
C CYS A 149 12.60 4.44 4.00
N VAL A 150 13.70 3.96 3.42
CA VAL A 150 14.41 2.76 3.89
C VAL A 150 14.93 2.97 5.33
N ARG A 151 15.51 4.13 5.61
CA ARG A 151 15.96 4.48 6.96
C ARG A 151 14.80 4.52 7.96
N PHE A 152 13.71 5.18 7.59
CA PHE A 152 12.49 5.25 8.40
C PHE A 152 11.92 3.85 8.69
N TYR A 153 11.90 2.96 7.69
CA TYR A 153 11.50 1.57 7.87
C TYR A 153 12.32 0.87 8.96
N LYS A 154 13.65 1.03 8.93
CA LYS A 154 14.56 0.45 9.93
C LYS A 154 14.36 1.05 11.32
N GLU A 155 14.28 2.38 11.40
CA GLU A 155 14.12 3.13 12.65
C GLU A 155 12.83 2.72 13.39
N HIS A 156 11.76 2.43 12.64
CA HIS A 156 10.46 2.08 13.22
C HIS A 156 10.09 0.60 13.15
N TYR A 157 11.02 -0.26 12.74
CA TYR A 157 10.77 -1.69 12.54
C TYR A 157 10.11 -2.39 13.72
N ALA A 158 10.66 -2.20 14.92
CA ALA A 158 10.12 -2.84 16.12
C ALA A 158 8.71 -2.36 16.48
N THR A 159 8.36 -1.11 16.13
CA THR A 159 7.03 -0.54 16.35
C THR A 159 6.05 -1.08 15.32
N ALA A 160 6.43 -1.09 14.04
CA ALA A 160 5.60 -1.62 12.96
C ALA A 160 5.34 -3.13 13.11
N ALA A 161 6.32 -3.90 13.57
CA ALA A 161 6.15 -5.34 13.83
C ALA A 161 5.05 -5.63 14.87
N ARG A 162 4.81 -4.72 15.82
CA ARG A 162 3.68 -4.81 16.77
C ARG A 162 2.35 -4.41 16.13
N ARG A 163 2.41 -3.63 15.06
CA ARG A 163 1.29 -3.11 14.27
C ARG A 163 1.09 -3.87 12.96
N ARG A 164 1.39 -5.17 12.94
CA ARG A 164 1.17 -6.06 11.78
C ARG A 164 1.96 -5.63 10.54
N ASP A 165 3.17 -5.13 10.75
CA ASP A 165 4.08 -4.61 9.71
C ASP A 165 3.50 -3.45 8.88
N ASP A 166 2.57 -2.70 9.49
CA ASP A 166 1.95 -1.52 8.91
C ASP A 166 2.63 -0.24 9.43
N TYR A 167 3.02 0.64 8.51
CA TYR A 167 3.69 1.91 8.82
C TYR A 167 2.81 3.13 8.58
N SER A 168 1.53 2.97 8.19
CA SER A 168 0.64 4.10 7.86
C SER A 168 0.52 5.10 9.01
N LEU A 169 0.23 4.64 10.23
CA LEU A 169 0.15 5.53 11.41
C LEU A 169 1.48 6.23 11.71
N LEU A 170 2.61 5.56 11.46
CA LEU A 170 3.95 6.14 11.65
C LEU A 170 4.22 7.21 10.59
N SER A 171 3.89 6.95 9.32
CA SER A 171 3.99 7.91 8.22
C SER A 171 3.08 9.13 8.45
N ILE A 172 1.84 8.92 8.94
CA ILE A 172 0.92 10.00 9.32
C ILE A 172 1.52 10.84 10.45
N ALA A 173 2.01 10.20 11.52
CA ALA A 173 2.64 10.90 12.63
C ALA A 173 3.82 11.78 12.17
N ASN A 174 4.65 11.27 11.25
CA ASN A 174 5.80 11.98 10.71
C ASN A 174 5.47 12.94 9.53
N THR A 175 4.20 13.10 9.16
CA THR A 175 3.76 14.06 8.14
C THR A 175 3.35 15.38 8.77
N GLU A 176 4.13 16.43 8.60
CA GLU A 176 3.77 17.75 9.10
C GLU A 176 2.65 18.37 8.25
N LEU A 177 1.52 18.71 8.86
CA LEU A 177 0.51 19.56 8.23
C LEU A 177 0.82 21.00 8.60
N LYS A 178 1.11 21.83 7.60
CA LYS A 178 1.44 23.25 7.80
C LYS A 178 0.42 24.13 7.11
N GLU A 179 0.34 25.37 7.55
CA GLU A 179 -0.35 26.41 6.80
C GLU A 179 0.44 26.69 5.50
N ASP A 180 -0.29 26.88 4.41
CA ASP A 180 0.24 27.26 3.11
C ASP A 180 0.90 28.65 3.26
N PRO A 181 2.22 28.75 3.02
CA PRO A 181 2.95 30.01 3.19
C PRO A 181 2.49 31.09 2.21
N GLU A 182 1.87 30.71 1.09
CA GLU A 182 1.34 31.63 0.07
C GLU A 182 -0.16 31.91 0.25
N GLN A 183 -0.88 31.06 1.00
CA GLN A 183 -2.33 31.16 1.20
C GLN A 183 -2.70 31.03 2.68
N LYS A 184 -2.63 32.15 3.41
CA LYS A 184 -3.02 32.24 4.82
C LYS A 184 -4.43 31.64 5.04
N GLY A 185 -4.53 30.70 5.97
CA GLY A 185 -5.74 29.94 6.31
C GLY A 185 -5.91 28.61 5.56
N LYS A 186 -5.01 28.27 4.62
CA LYS A 186 -5.08 26.99 3.87
C LYS A 186 -4.04 26.01 4.41
N THR A 187 -4.40 24.73 4.53
CA THR A 187 -3.46 23.68 4.95
C THR A 187 -2.75 23.09 3.73
N THR A 188 -1.43 22.87 3.81
CA THR A 188 -0.67 22.10 2.82
C THR A 188 -0.95 20.62 3.02
N PHE A 189 -1.61 19.99 2.05
CA PHE A 189 -1.84 18.55 2.07
C PHE A 189 -0.78 17.82 1.24
N PRO A 190 -0.42 16.59 1.61
CA PRO A 190 0.44 15.76 0.78
C PRO A 190 -0.14 15.48 -0.60
N SER A 191 0.72 15.35 -1.59
CA SER A 191 0.31 14.95 -2.94
C SER A 191 -0.38 13.58 -2.92
N PHE A 192 -1.51 13.46 -3.63
CA PHE A 192 -2.21 12.18 -3.83
C PHE A 192 -1.32 11.06 -4.36
N LEU A 193 -0.23 11.41 -5.06
CA LEU A 193 0.75 10.46 -5.60
C LEU A 193 1.38 9.58 -4.51
N THR A 194 1.40 10.06 -3.26
CA THR A 194 1.99 9.36 -2.12
C THR A 194 0.97 8.53 -1.33
N ASN A 195 -0.31 8.52 -1.71
CA ASN A 195 -1.37 7.81 -0.99
C ASN A 195 -1.24 6.29 -1.17
N ASN A 196 -0.28 5.70 -0.46
CA ASN A 196 0.00 4.27 -0.49
C ASN A 196 -0.98 3.46 0.37
N MET A 197 -1.86 4.11 1.15
CA MET A 197 -2.83 3.41 2.00
C MET A 197 -3.93 2.75 1.18
N LEU A 198 -4.18 3.21 -0.04
CA LEU A 198 -5.12 2.53 -0.92
C LEU A 198 -4.58 1.21 -1.49
N ARG A 199 -3.33 0.83 -1.17
CA ARG A 199 -2.79 -0.51 -1.47
C ARG A 199 -3.62 -1.62 -0.86
N HIS A 200 -4.30 -1.40 0.27
CA HIS A 200 -5.19 -2.43 0.82
C HIS A 200 -6.35 -2.77 -0.13
N PHE A 201 -6.67 -1.86 -1.05
CA PHE A 201 -7.69 -1.96 -2.08
C PHE A 201 -7.11 -2.26 -3.49
N GLY A 202 -5.80 -2.52 -3.59
CA GLY A 202 -5.15 -2.76 -4.88
C GLY A 202 -4.81 -1.48 -5.66
N LEU A 203 -4.82 -0.32 -5.01
CA LEU A 203 -4.58 0.98 -5.65
C LEU A 203 -3.39 1.69 -5.01
N SER A 204 -2.23 1.70 -5.65
CA SER A 204 -1.10 2.54 -5.20
C SER A 204 -0.10 2.74 -6.33
N LEU A 205 0.53 3.92 -6.39
CA LEU A 205 1.63 4.20 -7.32
C LEU A 205 3.00 3.82 -6.75
N ILE A 206 3.06 3.53 -5.45
CA ILE A 206 4.28 3.17 -4.72
C ILE A 206 4.05 1.93 -3.86
N SER A 207 5.07 1.09 -3.77
CA SER A 207 5.02 -0.17 -3.01
C SER A 207 5.56 -0.04 -1.58
N HIS A 208 6.28 1.05 -1.27
CA HIS A 208 6.85 1.32 0.04
C HIS A 208 5.97 2.25 0.88
N PHE A 209 6.14 2.21 2.20
CA PHE A 209 5.60 3.24 3.08
C PHE A 209 6.52 4.46 3.04
N PRO A 210 6.00 5.66 2.71
CA PRO A 210 6.83 6.85 2.71
C PRO A 210 7.21 7.22 4.15
N CYS A 211 8.42 7.77 4.36
CA CYS A 211 8.79 8.26 5.69
C CYS A 211 7.88 9.39 6.17
N SER A 212 7.26 10.12 5.24
CA SER A 212 6.27 11.16 5.44
C SER A 212 5.52 11.30 4.11
N TYR A 213 4.23 11.62 4.12
CA TYR A 213 3.49 11.82 2.87
C TYR A 213 3.99 13.07 2.10
N HIS A 214 4.77 13.96 2.73
CA HIS A 214 5.51 15.03 2.04
C HIS A 214 6.90 14.60 1.52
N CYS A 215 7.24 13.31 1.55
CA CYS A 215 8.56 12.82 1.14
C CYS A 215 8.86 13.14 -0.34
N VAL A 216 9.68 14.16 -0.58
CA VAL A 216 10.04 14.65 -1.92
C VAL A 216 10.57 13.55 -2.85
N PRO A 217 11.52 12.68 -2.43
CA PRO A 217 11.95 11.56 -3.26
C PRO A 217 10.83 10.58 -3.62
N THR A 218 9.88 10.35 -2.70
CA THR A 218 8.72 9.49 -2.97
C THR A 218 7.78 10.16 -3.97
N VAL A 219 7.49 11.45 -3.80
CA VAL A 219 6.67 12.21 -4.76
C VAL A 219 7.29 12.16 -6.16
N PHE A 220 8.62 12.31 -6.26
CA PHE A 220 9.32 12.22 -7.53
C PHE A 220 9.18 10.84 -8.20
N LEU A 221 9.39 9.76 -7.44
CA LEU A 221 9.19 8.39 -7.95
C LEU A 221 7.74 8.18 -8.39
N ALA A 222 6.79 8.51 -7.52
CA ALA A 222 5.36 8.33 -7.76
C ALA A 222 4.85 9.14 -8.97
N LYS A 223 5.40 10.34 -9.20
CA LYS A 223 5.11 11.14 -10.39
C LYS A 223 5.54 10.43 -11.67
N ARG A 224 6.75 9.85 -11.71
CA ARG A 224 7.22 9.07 -12.87
C ARG A 224 6.34 7.84 -13.10
N CYS A 225 5.94 7.15 -12.03
CA CYS A 225 4.98 6.05 -12.09
C CYS A 225 3.63 6.51 -12.68
N PHE A 226 3.08 7.61 -12.20
CA PHE A 226 1.82 8.16 -12.69
C PHE A 226 1.89 8.60 -14.16
N GLU A 227 3.01 9.22 -14.58
CA GLU A 227 3.26 9.59 -15.97
C GLU A 227 3.36 8.35 -16.88
N SER A 228 3.95 7.25 -16.41
CA SER A 228 3.95 5.96 -17.11
C SER A 228 2.54 5.44 -17.34
N VAL A 229 1.71 5.40 -16.30
CA VAL A 229 0.30 4.99 -16.44
C VAL A 229 -0.45 5.93 -17.38
N SER A 230 -0.27 7.24 -17.22
CA SER A 230 -0.97 8.26 -18.02
C SER A 230 -0.69 8.16 -19.52
N ARG A 231 0.55 7.82 -19.91
CA ARG A 231 0.90 7.65 -21.32
C ARG A 231 0.26 6.42 -21.96
N ARG A 232 0.09 5.34 -21.19
CA ARG A 232 -0.41 4.04 -21.68
C ARG A 232 -1.93 3.92 -21.57
N ASN A 233 -2.49 4.44 -20.49
CA ASN A 233 -3.90 4.34 -20.16
C ASN A 233 -4.38 5.61 -19.45
N PRO A 234 -4.77 6.66 -20.22
CA PRO A 234 -5.28 7.92 -19.66
C PRO A 234 -6.54 7.78 -18.81
N LEU A 235 -7.40 6.79 -19.13
CA LEU A 235 -8.62 6.52 -18.36
C LEU A 235 -8.28 5.99 -16.97
N LEU A 236 -7.37 5.00 -16.89
CA LEU A 236 -6.86 4.49 -15.62
C LEU A 236 -6.15 5.58 -14.84
N ALA A 237 -5.34 6.42 -15.48
CA ALA A 237 -4.68 7.53 -14.79
C ALA A 237 -5.68 8.55 -14.22
N THR A 238 -6.76 8.84 -14.97
CA THR A 238 -7.84 9.70 -14.47
C THR A 238 -8.51 9.08 -13.25
N TYR A 239 -8.84 7.79 -13.32
CA TYR A 239 -9.39 7.03 -12.19
C TYR A 239 -8.46 7.03 -10.98
N LEU A 240 -7.18 6.69 -11.16
CA LEU A 240 -6.18 6.71 -10.09
C LEU A 240 -6.06 8.08 -9.44
N ARG A 241 -6.04 9.16 -10.23
CA ARG A 241 -6.02 10.53 -9.71
C ARG A 241 -7.26 10.82 -8.86
N GLU A 242 -8.45 10.41 -9.29
CA GLU A 242 -9.67 10.64 -8.52
C GLU A 242 -9.67 9.87 -7.19
N VAL A 243 -9.33 8.59 -7.22
CA VAL A 243 -9.40 7.74 -6.01
C VAL A 243 -8.27 8.02 -5.03
N LEU A 244 -7.04 8.25 -5.49
CA LEU A 244 -5.88 8.48 -4.61
C LEU A 244 -5.92 9.84 -3.90
N ARG A 245 -6.74 10.79 -4.36
CA ARG A 245 -7.00 12.05 -3.61
C ARG A 245 -7.94 11.85 -2.42
N GLY A 246 -8.59 10.68 -2.32
CA GLY A 246 -9.50 10.31 -1.24
C GLY A 246 -8.88 10.47 0.15
N PRO A 247 -9.54 11.16 1.10
CA PRO A 247 -9.13 11.18 2.49
C PRO A 247 -9.18 9.77 3.08
N VAL A 248 -8.26 9.49 4.00
CA VAL A 248 -8.10 8.17 4.59
C VAL A 248 -8.01 8.28 6.11
N LEU A 249 -8.84 7.48 6.78
CA LEU A 249 -8.79 7.22 8.21
C LEU A 249 -8.12 5.86 8.43
N SER A 250 -6.94 5.88 9.05
CA SER A 250 -6.23 4.72 9.55
C SER A 250 -6.54 4.55 11.04
N HIS A 251 -6.86 3.33 11.44
CA HIS A 251 -7.06 2.98 12.84
C HIS A 251 -6.40 1.64 13.14
N GLU A 252 -5.64 1.57 14.23
CA GLU A 252 -4.72 0.47 14.53
C GLU A 252 -5.43 -0.89 14.55
N GLU A 253 -6.65 -0.96 15.10
CA GLU A 253 -7.39 -2.21 15.22
C GLU A 253 -8.20 -2.53 13.96
N THR A 254 -8.93 -1.53 13.43
CA THR A 254 -9.92 -1.71 12.36
C THR A 254 -9.36 -1.53 10.94
N GLY A 255 -8.10 -1.14 10.82
CA GLY A 255 -7.40 -0.97 9.54
C GLY A 255 -7.68 0.36 8.85
N ILE A 256 -7.65 0.33 7.51
CA ILE A 256 -7.78 1.51 6.65
C ILE A 256 -9.24 1.69 6.19
N HIS A 257 -9.72 2.94 6.29
CA HIS A 257 -11.02 3.39 5.82
C HIS A 257 -10.83 4.57 4.84
N ALA A 258 -11.17 4.38 3.57
CA ALA A 258 -11.02 5.42 2.54
C ALA A 258 -12.38 6.05 2.20
N LEU A 259 -12.44 7.37 2.23
CA LEU A 259 -13.67 8.13 2.02
C LEU A 259 -13.87 8.47 0.54
N LYS A 260 -15.11 8.32 0.09
CA LYS A 260 -15.51 8.51 -1.32
C LYS A 260 -16.63 9.52 -1.50
N GLY A 261 -16.67 10.05 -2.73
CA GLY A 261 -17.61 11.12 -3.09
C GLY A 261 -17.46 12.31 -2.15
N TYR A 262 -16.22 12.56 -1.71
CA TYR A 262 -15.94 13.44 -0.61
C TYR A 262 -15.90 14.90 -1.05
N ARG A 263 -16.20 15.81 -0.12
CA ARG A 263 -15.91 17.24 -0.26
C ARG A 263 -15.24 17.72 1.01
N ILE A 264 -14.17 18.50 0.83
CA ILE A 264 -13.43 19.10 1.93
C ILE A 264 -13.85 20.57 2.01
N GLU A 265 -14.40 20.94 3.16
CA GLU A 265 -14.81 22.30 3.48
C GLU A 265 -13.95 22.78 4.64
N PRO A 266 -13.09 23.80 4.44
CA PRO A 266 -12.36 24.39 5.55
C PRO A 266 -13.34 25.10 6.48
N ASP A 267 -13.18 24.91 7.79
CA ASP A 267 -13.90 25.71 8.78
C ASP A 267 -13.20 27.05 9.02
N ILE A 268 -13.97 28.02 9.49
CA ILE A 268 -13.52 29.34 9.96
C ILE A 268 -12.47 29.22 11.07
N LEU A 269 -12.52 28.12 11.84
CA LEU A 269 -11.59 27.80 12.92
C LEU A 269 -10.37 26.96 12.50
N GLY A 270 -10.23 26.65 11.20
CA GLY A 270 -9.09 25.92 10.64
C GLY A 270 -9.17 24.40 10.74
N SER A 271 -10.27 23.83 11.25
CA SER A 271 -10.55 22.40 11.12
C SER A 271 -11.01 22.06 9.70
N ASN A 272 -10.73 20.84 9.25
CA ASN A 272 -11.20 20.38 7.94
C ASN A 272 -12.45 19.52 8.11
N HIS A 273 -13.55 19.93 7.51
CA HIS A 273 -14.77 19.14 7.45
C HIS A 273 -14.80 18.34 6.15
N ILE A 274 -15.04 17.05 6.28
CA ILE A 274 -15.04 16.11 5.17
C ILE A 274 -16.44 15.52 5.10
N SER A 275 -17.23 15.93 4.12
CA SER A 275 -18.45 15.20 3.77
C SER A 275 -18.10 14.06 2.82
N TYR A 276 -18.87 12.98 2.83
CA TYR A 276 -18.66 11.81 1.98
C TYR A 276 -19.96 11.03 1.83
N ASN A 277 -20.03 10.14 0.83
CA ASN A 277 -21.23 9.33 0.56
C ASN A 277 -20.97 7.82 0.51
N GLN A 278 -19.70 7.39 0.52
CA GLN A 278 -19.31 5.99 0.57
C GLN A 278 -18.00 5.84 1.34
N VAL A 279 -17.78 4.67 1.95
CA VAL A 279 -16.54 4.30 2.64
C VAL A 279 -16.07 2.96 2.15
N TRP A 280 -14.80 2.88 1.76
CA TRP A 280 -14.09 1.64 1.50
C TRP A 280 -13.37 1.17 2.77
N LEU A 281 -13.38 -0.14 3.02
CA LEU A 281 -12.85 -0.73 4.25
C LEU A 281 -12.05 -2.01 4.00
N THR A 282 -11.05 -2.25 4.85
CA THR A 282 -10.26 -3.49 4.77
C THR A 282 -10.99 -4.73 5.28
N ALA A 283 -11.86 -4.59 6.29
CA ALA A 283 -12.70 -5.67 6.84
C ALA A 283 -13.88 -5.08 7.64
N PRO A 284 -15.08 -5.70 7.63
CA PRO A 284 -16.23 -5.21 8.41
C PRO A 284 -15.91 -5.14 9.91
N ASN A 285 -16.34 -4.06 10.58
CA ASN A 285 -16.11 -3.80 12.00
C ASN A 285 -17.03 -2.68 12.51
N GLU A 286 -17.06 -2.46 13.84
CA GLU A 286 -17.94 -1.46 14.46
C GLU A 286 -17.69 -0.02 13.98
N LEU A 287 -16.42 0.34 13.73
CA LEU A 287 -16.10 1.67 13.19
C LEU A 287 -16.62 1.82 11.77
N HIS A 288 -16.59 0.76 10.96
CA HIS A 288 -17.20 0.78 9.64
C HIS A 288 -18.71 1.04 9.71
N ASP A 289 -19.44 0.38 10.62
CA ASP A 289 -20.88 0.58 10.77
C ASP A 289 -21.21 2.03 11.13
N LYS A 290 -20.41 2.63 12.03
CA LYS A 290 -20.50 4.05 12.40
C LYS A 290 -20.24 4.98 11.22
N LEU A 291 -19.20 4.69 10.43
CA LEU A 291 -18.88 5.44 9.23
C LEU A 291 -19.98 5.35 8.18
N ALA A 292 -20.55 4.15 7.96
CA ALA A 292 -21.58 3.88 6.96
C ALA A 292 -22.91 4.62 7.21
N ILE A 293 -23.27 4.85 8.48
CA ILE A 293 -24.48 5.61 8.85
C ILE A 293 -24.22 7.12 8.97
N SER A 294 -22.97 7.55 8.86
CA SER A 294 -22.56 8.94 9.02
C SER A 294 -22.27 9.57 7.66
N ASN A 295 -22.17 10.90 7.60
CA ASN A 295 -21.99 11.62 6.34
C ASN A 295 -20.95 12.74 6.42
N LYS A 296 -20.34 12.92 7.59
CA LYS A 296 -19.40 14.00 7.86
C LYS A 296 -18.35 13.58 8.89
N ILE A 297 -17.10 13.96 8.64
CA ILE A 297 -15.99 13.88 9.60
C ILE A 297 -15.42 15.29 9.81
N GLU A 298 -15.20 15.67 11.06
CA GLU A 298 -14.36 16.81 11.42
C GLU A 298 -12.95 16.29 11.76
N MET A 299 -11.95 16.74 11.01
CA MET A 299 -10.55 16.51 11.32
C MET A 299 -10.05 17.63 12.23
N VAL A 300 -10.12 17.40 13.54
CA VAL A 300 -9.58 18.31 14.57
C VAL A 300 -8.04 18.29 14.54
N GLY A 301 -7.46 17.13 14.25
CA GLY A 301 -6.05 16.94 13.97
C GLY A 301 -5.77 15.57 13.36
N LYS A 302 -4.50 15.27 13.04
CA LYS A 302 -4.12 13.95 12.48
C LYS A 302 -4.52 12.77 13.36
N HIS A 303 -4.50 12.96 14.68
CA HIS A 303 -4.77 11.93 15.68
C HIS A 303 -6.06 12.17 16.45
N HIS A 304 -6.95 13.02 15.90
CA HIS A 304 -8.22 13.37 16.54
C HIS A 304 -9.27 13.69 15.48
N VAL A 305 -10.27 12.82 15.36
CA VAL A 305 -11.41 12.99 14.46
C VAL A 305 -12.73 12.84 15.19
N ARG A 306 -13.75 13.55 14.69
CA ARG A 306 -15.13 13.41 15.14
C ARG A 306 -16.00 13.04 13.95
N ILE A 307 -16.85 12.04 14.13
CA ILE A 307 -17.68 11.45 13.10
C ILE A 307 -19.13 11.86 13.37
N PHE A 308 -19.82 12.39 12.36
CA PHE A 308 -21.16 12.95 12.49
C PHE A 308 -22.13 12.37 11.47
N ASN A 309 -23.36 12.14 11.92
CA ASN A 309 -24.51 12.01 11.05
C ASN A 309 -25.30 13.32 11.11
N ASN A 310 -25.17 14.13 10.07
CA ASN A 310 -25.63 15.52 10.02
C ASN A 310 -24.99 16.35 11.14
N HIS A 311 -25.76 16.67 12.19
CA HIS A 311 -25.32 17.46 13.33
C HIS A 311 -25.11 16.63 14.60
N HIS A 312 -25.37 15.32 14.54
CA HIS A 312 -25.25 14.42 15.68
C HIS A 312 -23.89 13.74 15.68
N LEU A 313 -23.15 13.89 16.77
CA LEU A 313 -21.89 13.17 16.98
C LEU A 313 -22.20 11.67 17.12
N VAL A 314 -21.62 10.87 16.23
CA VAL A 314 -21.72 9.40 16.22
C VAL A 314 -20.54 8.79 16.96
N GLU A 315 -19.34 9.35 16.79
CA GLU A 315 -18.12 8.84 17.39
C GLU A 315 -17.03 9.92 17.49
N GLU A 316 -16.17 9.82 18.49
CA GLU A 316 -14.97 10.64 18.62
C GLU A 316 -13.74 9.74 18.83
N LEU A 317 -12.80 9.78 17.89
CA LEU A 317 -11.58 8.98 17.92
C LEU A 317 -10.40 9.88 18.23
N LYS A 318 -9.60 9.53 19.24
CA LYS A 318 -8.44 10.31 19.66
C LYS A 318 -7.33 9.42 20.22
N GLY A 319 -6.12 9.55 19.68
CA GLY A 319 -4.95 8.80 20.14
C GLY A 319 -3.96 8.49 19.02
N ASP A 320 -2.81 7.95 19.39
CA ASP A 320 -1.73 7.56 18.46
C ASP A 320 -2.04 6.26 17.67
N ASP A 321 -3.17 5.65 17.97
CA ASP A 321 -3.80 4.52 17.28
C ASP A 321 -4.76 4.97 16.16
N VAL A 322 -5.01 6.27 16.04
CA VAL A 322 -5.87 6.89 15.03
C VAL A 322 -5.04 7.82 14.14
N GLY A 323 -5.28 7.80 12.84
CA GLY A 323 -4.58 8.64 11.87
C GLY A 323 -5.50 9.07 10.74
N MET A 324 -5.81 10.37 10.63
CA MET A 324 -6.53 10.93 9.48
C MET A 324 -5.59 11.76 8.62
N ILE A 325 -5.70 11.60 7.31
CA ILE A 325 -4.96 12.41 6.35
C ILE A 325 -5.79 12.70 5.11
N ILE A 326 -5.55 13.88 4.55
CA ILE A 326 -6.15 14.39 3.32
C ILE A 326 -5.04 14.52 2.28
N PHE A 327 -5.35 14.25 1.02
CA PHE A 327 -4.42 14.38 -0.10
C PHE A 327 -4.89 15.42 -1.12
N GLU A 328 -3.95 16.16 -1.72
CA GLU A 328 -4.22 17.23 -2.70
C GLU A 328 -4.19 16.80 -4.16
#